data_AF-S5ASV7-F1
#
_entry.id   AF-S5ASV7-F1
#
_cell.length_a   1.000
_cell.length_b   1.000
_cell.length_c   1.000
_cell.angle_alpha   90.00
_cell.angle_beta   90.00
_cell.angle_gamma   90.00
#
_symmetry.space_group_name_H-M   'P 1'
#
loop_
_entity.id
_entity.type
_entity.pdbx_description
1 polymer ?
#
loop_
_entity_poly.entity_id
_entity_poly.type
_entity_poly.pdbx_seq_one_letter_code
_entity_poly.pdbx_strand_id
1 'polypeptide(L)'
;MSTTVLTVKQFVTYDAFMRAIFKDKVLRYKNAGITPPSFEEFKSYSIASNGLSPWLESIRGLPATEKQIYSILNTYMKEAKRSLSDIPNILRWLDRYYDIETPVVEGIATEAYWRKRLHVNTKG
;
A
#
# COMPACT_ATOMS: atom_id res chain seq x y z
N MET A 1 2.56 -8.70 -35.73
CA MET A 1 1.96 -8.86 -34.39
C MET A 1 3.01 -8.39 -33.39
N SER A 2 2.82 -7.22 -32.77
CA SER A 2 3.79 -6.69 -31.80
C SER A 2 3.53 -7.33 -30.45
N THR A 3 4.42 -8.22 -30.03
CA THR A 3 4.41 -8.79 -28.69
C THR A 3 4.84 -7.69 -27.73
N THR A 4 3.87 -6.99 -27.13
CA THR A 4 4.14 -6.08 -26.02
C THR A 4 4.71 -6.92 -24.88
N VAL A 5 6.00 -6.76 -24.59
CA VAL A 5 6.62 -7.35 -23.40
C VAL A 5 5.89 -6.70 -22.21
N LEU A 6 4.97 -7.43 -21.58
CA LEU A 6 4.39 -7.03 -20.32
C LEU A 6 5.54 -6.95 -19.31
N THR A 7 6.09 -5.76 -19.11
CA THR A 7 6.97 -5.48 -17.98
C THR A 7 6.17 -5.77 -16.72
N VAL A 8 6.42 -6.92 -16.11
CA VAL A 8 5.81 -7.32 -14.84
C VAL A 8 6.15 -6.24 -13.83
N LYS A 9 5.15 -5.48 -13.40
CA LYS A 9 5.35 -4.40 -12.45
C LYS A 9 5.77 -4.99 -11.12
N GLN A 10 6.93 -4.58 -10.62
CA GLN A 10 7.45 -5.10 -9.36
C GLN A 10 6.68 -4.49 -8.19
N PHE A 11 6.20 -5.34 -7.28
CA PHE A 11 5.56 -4.88 -6.05
C PHE A 11 6.57 -4.16 -5.14
N VAL A 12 6.19 -2.98 -4.67
CA VAL A 12 6.90 -2.22 -3.63
C VAL A 12 6.00 -2.10 -2.40
N THR A 13 6.56 -2.34 -1.22
CA THR A 13 5.82 -2.14 0.04
C THR A 13 5.62 -0.65 0.30
N TYR A 14 4.58 -0.30 1.07
CA TYR A 14 4.32 1.09 1.43
C TYR A 14 5.52 1.75 2.12
N ASP A 15 6.16 1.06 3.07
CA ASP A 15 7.34 1.58 3.77
C ASP A 15 8.51 1.85 2.81
N ALA A 16 8.79 0.92 1.89
CA ALA A 16 9.86 1.11 0.90
C ALA A 16 9.56 2.27 -0.06
N PHE A 17 8.31 2.37 -0.53
CA PHE A 17 7.83 3.49 -1.34
C PHE A 17 8.02 4.83 -0.62
N MET A 18 7.58 4.91 0.64
CA MET A 18 7.68 6.12 1.45
C MET A 18 9.13 6.49 1.77
N ARG A 19 10.01 5.52 2.02
CA ARG A 19 11.45 5.76 2.26
C ARG A 19 12.14 6.37 1.05
N ALA A 20 11.77 5.94 -0.16
CA ALA A 20 12.32 6.51 -1.38
C ALA A 20 11.97 8.00 -1.51
N ILE A 21 10.70 8.36 -1.27
CA ILE A 21 10.24 9.75 -1.30
C ILE A 21 10.89 10.56 -0.16
N PHE A 22 10.94 10.00 1.04
CA PHE A 22 11.52 10.67 2.20
C PHE A 22 13.00 11.01 1.97
N LYS A 23 13.78 10.10 1.39
CA LYS A 23 15.19 10.34 1.07
C LYS A 23 15.37 11.55 0.15
N ASP A 24 14.54 11.67 -0.89
CA ASP A 24 14.56 12.83 -1.79
C ASP A 24 14.19 14.13 -1.05
N LYS A 25 13.13 14.10 -0.23
CA LYS A 25 12.70 15.26 0.55
C LYS A 25 13.74 15.71 1.57
N VAL A 26 14.38 14.78 2.28
CA VAL A 26 15.47 15.06 3.23
C VAL A 26 16.62 15.78 2.55
N LEU A 27 17.00 15.37 1.34
CA LEU A 27 18.04 16.06 0.58
C LEU A 27 17.65 17.52 0.28
N ARG A 28 16.39 17.75 -0.12
CA ARG A 28 15.88 19.11 -0.35
C ARG A 28 15.84 19.96 0.92
N TYR A 29 15.40 19.40 2.05
CA TYR A 29 15.42 20.09 3.34
C TYR A 29 16.84 20.53 3.72
N LYS A 30 17.82 19.62 3.60
CA LYS A 30 19.23 19.92 3.88
C LYS A 30 19.78 21.04 2.98
N ASN A 31 19.46 21.00 1.68
CA ASN A 31 19.89 22.04 0.74
C ASN A 31 19.26 23.41 1.03
N ALA A 32 18.10 23.43 1.68
CA ALA A 32 17.40 24.64 2.11
C ALA A 32 17.76 25.09 3.54
N GLY A 33 18.66 24.39 4.25
CA GLY A 33 19.01 24.68 5.64
C GLY A 33 17.92 24.37 6.66
N ILE A 34 16.96 23.51 6.31
CA ILE A 34 15.82 23.13 7.15
C ILE A 34 16.08 21.77 7.80
N THR A 35 15.79 21.64 9.10
CA THR A 35 15.78 20.34 9.78
C THR A 35 14.61 19.49 9.26
N PRO A 36 14.86 18.30 8.68
CA PRO A 36 13.79 17.44 8.20
C PRO A 36 12.98 16.84 9.35
N PRO A 37 11.68 16.56 9.15
CA PRO A 37 10.89 15.78 10.12
C PRO A 37 11.42 14.34 10.20
N SER A 38 11.01 13.61 11.23
CA SER A 38 11.23 12.16 11.30
C SER A 38 10.47 11.43 10.19
N PHE A 39 10.88 10.18 9.90
CA PHE A 39 10.22 9.37 8.88
C PHE A 39 8.74 9.08 9.23
N GLU A 40 8.43 8.82 10.50
CA GLU A 40 7.06 8.55 10.94
C GLU A 40 6.16 9.79 10.84
N GLU A 41 6.68 10.98 11.18
CA GLU A 41 5.95 12.25 10.98
C GLU A 41 5.69 12.49 9.50
N PHE A 42 6.72 12.31 8.65
CA PHE A 42 6.56 12.43 7.20
C PHE A 42 5.49 11.47 6.64
N LYS A 43 5.52 10.20 7.08
CA LYS A 43 4.55 9.19 6.67
C LYS A 43 3.13 9.56 7.13
N SER A 44 2.98 10.07 8.35
CA SER A 44 1.72 10.57 8.91
C SER A 44 1.14 11.75 8.10
N TYR A 45 1.98 12.72 7.73
CA TYR A 45 1.53 13.83 6.88
C TYR A 45 1.14 13.38 5.47
N SER A 46 1.90 12.44 4.90
CA SER A 46 1.60 11.89 3.58
C SER A 46 0.25 11.15 3.55
N ILE A 47 -0.04 10.31 4.56
CA ILE A 47 -1.32 9.60 4.64
C ILE A 47 -2.48 10.58 4.86
N ALA A 48 -2.30 11.61 5.70
CA ALA A 48 -3.34 12.60 5.95
C ALA A 48 -3.67 13.44 4.70
N SER A 49 -2.66 13.71 3.86
CA SER A 49 -2.83 14.57 2.68
C SER A 49 -3.33 13.80 1.45
N ASN A 50 -2.76 12.62 1.19
CA ASN A 50 -2.95 11.90 -0.07
C ASN A 50 -3.55 10.49 0.11
N GLY A 51 -3.73 10.04 1.35
CA GLY A 51 -4.03 8.64 1.63
C GLY A 51 -2.97 7.70 1.05
N LEU A 52 -3.43 6.51 0.65
CA LEU A 52 -2.56 5.49 0.02
C LEU A 52 -2.48 5.62 -1.51
N SER A 53 -3.21 6.55 -2.11
CA SER A 53 -3.36 6.64 -3.57
C SER A 53 -2.02 6.72 -4.31
N PRO A 54 -1.04 7.57 -3.92
CA PRO A 54 0.24 7.64 -4.63
C PRO A 54 1.00 6.31 -4.64
N TRP A 55 0.92 5.56 -3.54
CA TRP A 55 1.54 4.23 -3.45
C TRP A 55 0.80 3.21 -4.32
N LEU A 56 -0.53 3.20 -4.27
CA LEU A 56 -1.35 2.29 -5.08
C LEU A 56 -1.16 2.54 -6.60
N GLU A 57 -1.04 3.80 -7.01
CA GLU A 57 -0.67 4.16 -8.38
C GLU A 57 0.69 3.59 -8.80
N SER A 58 1.67 3.61 -7.89
CA SER A 58 3.00 3.04 -8.17
C SER A 58 2.94 1.55 -8.48
N ILE A 59 1.98 0.82 -7.91
CA ILE A 59 1.74 -0.61 -8.14
C ILE A 59 0.51 -0.90 -9.01
N ARG A 60 -0.06 0.10 -9.71
CA ARG A 60 -1.18 -0.09 -10.65
C ARG A 60 -0.90 -1.17 -11.69
N GLY A 61 -1.89 -2.02 -12.01
CA GLY A 61 -1.75 -3.09 -13.01
C GLY A 61 -1.05 -4.33 -12.46
N LEU A 62 -0.94 -4.47 -11.14
CA LEU A 62 -0.25 -5.59 -10.50
C LEU A 62 -1.19 -6.80 -10.40
N PRO A 63 -0.85 -7.95 -11.04
CA PRO A 63 -1.49 -9.21 -10.72
C PRO A 63 -1.01 -9.68 -9.34
N ALA A 64 -1.74 -9.30 -8.29
CA ALA A 64 -1.24 -9.44 -6.93
C ALA A 64 -1.35 -10.89 -6.44
N THR A 65 -0.27 -11.35 -5.80
CA THR A 65 -0.28 -12.58 -5.01
C THR A 65 -1.02 -12.36 -3.69
N GLU A 66 -1.43 -13.45 -3.04
CA GLU A 66 -2.10 -13.40 -1.73
C GLU A 66 -1.24 -12.69 -0.67
N LYS A 67 0.09 -12.87 -0.72
CA LYS A 67 1.04 -12.18 0.16
C LYS A 67 1.08 -10.67 -0.09
N GLN A 68 0.94 -10.24 -1.33
CA GLN A 68 0.90 -8.82 -1.67
C GLN A 68 -0.44 -8.19 -1.28
N ILE A 69 -1.56 -8.89 -1.49
CA ILE A 69 -2.86 -8.48 -0.96
C ILE A 69 -2.82 -8.36 0.57
N TYR A 70 -2.22 -9.34 1.27
CA TYR A 70 -1.99 -9.24 2.71
C TYR A 70 -1.23 -7.96 3.07
N SER A 71 -0.13 -7.66 2.36
CA SER A 71 0.65 -6.44 2.61
C SER A 71 -0.19 -5.18 2.40
N ILE A 72 -1.02 -5.13 1.34
CA ILE A 72 -1.89 -3.99 1.05
C ILE A 72 -2.95 -3.81 2.13
N LEU A 73 -3.67 -4.88 2.48
CA LEU A 73 -4.71 -4.83 3.51
C LEU A 73 -4.10 -4.46 4.87
N ASN A 74 -2.96 -5.02 5.24
CA ASN A 74 -2.26 -4.67 6.47
C ASN A 74 -1.86 -3.18 6.51
N THR A 75 -1.44 -2.60 5.38
CA THR A 75 -1.19 -1.15 5.30
C THR A 75 -2.48 -0.34 5.50
N TYR A 76 -3.61 -0.76 4.90
CA TYR A 76 -4.91 -0.10 5.15
C TYR A 76 -5.31 -0.12 6.63
N MET A 77 -5.10 -1.25 7.33
CA MET A 77 -5.43 -1.35 8.75
C MET A 77 -4.49 -0.49 9.61
N LYS A 78 -3.18 -0.53 9.35
CA LYS A 78 -2.17 0.14 10.19
C LYS A 78 -2.10 1.65 9.95
N GLU A 79 -2.05 2.05 8.69
CA GLU A 79 -1.74 3.42 8.29
C GLU A 79 -3.03 4.21 8.03
N ALA A 80 -3.99 3.63 7.31
CA ALA A 80 -5.26 4.29 6.98
C ALA A 80 -6.39 4.01 8.00
N LYS A 81 -6.08 3.29 9.10
CA LYS A 81 -7.00 2.95 10.20
C LYS A 81 -8.33 2.35 9.73
N ARG A 82 -8.30 1.57 8.65
CA ARG A 82 -9.46 0.81 8.19
C ARG A 82 -9.72 -0.39 9.10
N SER A 83 -10.94 -0.91 8.99
CA SER A 83 -11.41 -2.08 9.72
C SER A 83 -11.48 -3.30 8.81
N LEU A 84 -11.53 -4.51 9.39
CA LEU A 84 -11.64 -5.73 8.57
C LEU A 84 -12.94 -5.81 7.77
N SER A 85 -14.02 -5.18 8.24
CA SER A 85 -15.27 -5.11 7.51
C SER A 85 -15.16 -4.27 6.22
N ASP A 86 -14.10 -3.46 6.08
CA ASP A 86 -13.83 -2.69 4.87
C ASP A 86 -13.18 -3.53 3.76
N ILE A 87 -12.68 -4.73 4.05
CA ILE A 87 -11.90 -5.55 3.10
C ILE A 87 -12.62 -5.81 1.77
N PRO A 88 -13.91 -6.22 1.73
CA PRO A 88 -14.60 -6.42 0.45
C PRO A 88 -14.58 -5.16 -0.42
N ASN A 89 -14.75 -3.99 0.20
CA ASN A 89 -14.74 -2.71 -0.50
C ASN A 89 -13.33 -2.31 -0.93
N ILE A 90 -12.31 -2.54 -0.09
CA ILE A 90 -10.91 -2.27 -0.43
C ILE A 90 -10.51 -3.09 -1.65
N LEU A 91 -10.76 -4.41 -1.65
CA LEU A 91 -10.40 -5.28 -2.79
C LEU A 91 -11.10 -4.84 -4.08
N ARG A 92 -12.39 -4.49 -4.01
CA ARG A 92 -13.12 -3.94 -5.15
C ARG A 92 -12.53 -2.63 -5.68
N TRP A 93 -12.00 -1.77 -4.79
CA TRP A 93 -11.35 -0.52 -5.20
C TRP A 93 -9.97 -0.75 -5.81
N LEU A 94 -9.21 -1.70 -5.29
CA LEU A 94 -7.91 -2.10 -5.86
C LEU A 94 -8.07 -2.53 -7.31
N ASP A 95 -9.04 -3.40 -7.58
CA ASP A 95 -9.39 -3.85 -8.92
C ASP A 95 -9.88 -2.66 -9.79
N ARG A 96 -10.95 -1.98 -9.36
CA ARG A 96 -11.61 -0.94 -10.18
C ARG A 96 -10.74 0.27 -10.50
N TYR A 97 -9.98 0.78 -9.53
CA TYR A 97 -9.29 2.06 -9.68
C TYR A 97 -7.81 1.92 -9.97
N TYR A 98 -7.20 0.81 -9.56
CA TYR A 98 -5.76 0.60 -9.67
C TYR A 98 -5.40 -0.61 -10.52
N ASP A 99 -6.38 -1.35 -11.07
CA ASP A 99 -6.12 -2.52 -11.91
C ASP A 99 -5.22 -3.54 -11.16
N ILE A 100 -5.42 -3.67 -9.85
CA ILE A 100 -4.69 -4.61 -9.00
C ILE A 100 -5.57 -5.85 -8.84
N GLU A 101 -5.24 -6.89 -9.59
CA GLU A 101 -6.01 -8.12 -9.60
C GLU A 101 -5.84 -8.87 -8.27
N THR A 102 -6.96 -9.26 -7.68
CA THR A 102 -6.98 -10.09 -6.47
C THR A 102 -6.94 -11.56 -6.88
N PRO A 103 -6.11 -12.42 -6.25
CA PRO A 103 -6.02 -13.81 -6.64
C PRO A 103 -7.29 -14.57 -6.25
N VAL A 104 -7.64 -15.58 -7.04
CA VAL A 104 -8.81 -16.43 -6.79
C VAL A 104 -8.51 -17.39 -5.64
N VAL A 105 -8.86 -16.97 -4.43
CA VAL A 105 -8.71 -17.77 -3.20
C VAL A 105 -10.02 -17.75 -2.44
N GLU A 106 -10.49 -18.91 -2.00
CA GLU A 106 -11.74 -19.04 -1.27
C GLU A 106 -11.73 -18.17 -0.01
N GLY A 107 -12.77 -17.36 0.14
CA GLY A 107 -12.92 -16.48 1.29
C GLY A 107 -12.05 -15.22 1.28
N ILE A 108 -11.21 -14.98 0.26
CA ILE A 108 -10.29 -13.82 0.24
C ILE A 108 -10.99 -12.47 0.37
N ALA A 109 -12.25 -12.36 -0.03
CA ALA A 109 -13.05 -11.14 0.14
C ALA A 109 -13.76 -11.03 1.49
N THR A 110 -13.56 -11.97 2.42
CA THR A 110 -14.30 -12.05 3.69
C THR A 110 -13.43 -11.63 4.87
N GLU A 111 -14.04 -11.01 5.87
CA GLU A 111 -13.37 -10.69 7.13
C GLU A 111 -12.83 -11.96 7.82
N ALA A 112 -13.59 -13.06 7.81
CA ALA A 112 -13.23 -14.30 8.49
C ALA A 112 -11.87 -14.84 8.03
N TYR A 113 -11.60 -14.76 6.73
CA TYR A 113 -10.34 -15.19 6.13
C TYR A 113 -9.14 -14.39 6.66
N TRP A 114 -9.30 -13.08 6.80
CA TRP A 114 -8.22 -12.19 7.23
C TRP A 114 -8.10 -12.01 8.74
N ARG A 115 -9.16 -12.33 9.50
CA ARG A 115 -9.22 -12.09 10.95
C ARG A 115 -7.97 -12.61 11.65
N LYS A 116 -7.59 -13.88 11.44
CA LYS A 116 -6.42 -14.49 12.09
C LYS A 116 -5.07 -13.99 11.56
N ARG A 117 -5.04 -13.37 10.38
CA ARG A 117 -3.81 -12.97 9.68
C ARG A 117 -3.45 -11.51 9.97
N LEU A 118 -4.46 -10.65 10.08
CA LEU A 118 -4.31 -9.21 10.31
C LEU A 118 -4.42 -8.83 11.80
N HIS A 119 -5.13 -9.58 12.65
CA HIS A 119 -5.19 -9.30 14.11
C HIS A 119 -3.89 -9.60 14.87
N VAL A 120 -2.98 -10.41 14.33
CA VAL A 120 -1.74 -10.77 15.05
C VAL A 120 -0.80 -9.57 15.25
N ASN A 121 -1.07 -8.44 14.58
CA ASN A 121 -0.21 -7.26 14.61
C ASN A 121 -0.71 -6.09 15.50
N THR A 122 -1.75 -6.27 16.33
CA THR A 122 -2.18 -5.27 17.34
C THR A 122 -1.55 -5.51 18.71
N LYS A 123 -0.28 -5.88 18.76
CA LYS A 123 0.56 -5.67 19.95
C LYS A 123 1.49 -4.49 19.67
N GLY A 124 0.97 -3.30 19.96
CA GLY A 124 1.72 -2.07 20.17
C GLY A 124 1.23 -1.49 21.49
#